data_AF-A0AAE0ZI44-F1
#
_entry.id   AF-A0AAE0ZI44-F1
#
_cell.length_a   1.000
_cell.length_b   1.000
_cell.length_c   1.000
_cell.angle_alpha   90.00
_cell.angle_beta   90.00
_cell.angle_gamma   90.00
#
_symmetry.space_group_name_H-M   'P 1'
#
loop_
_entity.id
_entity.type
_entity.pdbx_description
1 polymer ?
#
loop_
_entity_poly.entity_id
_entity_poly.type
_entity_poly.pdbx_seq_one_letter_code
_entity_poly.pdbx_strand_id
1 'polypeptide(L)'
;MMLLAFTSHSMKAIWLLMDHFLWFGKVGILELDLPLWTRWSLRAWLISMTTATISGMLKIQRADNKLARYRKENGQDAEIPGSLKAELRSARVNFWRDLCDLFIPMGGLGYASPGFAAFCGFISSLIGFQQEWEKHIKPIQPSA
;
A
#
# COMPACT_ATOMS: atom_id res chain seq x y z
N MET A 1 -4.62 -0.62 -14.87
CA MET A 1 -3.60 -1.03 -13.87
C MET A 1 -2.29 -0.30 -14.06
N MET A 2 -1.68 -0.33 -15.26
CA MET A 2 -0.39 0.33 -15.50
C MET A 2 -0.40 1.82 -15.17
N LEU A 3 -1.44 2.55 -15.59
CA LEU A 3 -1.59 3.98 -15.27
C LEU A 3 -1.73 4.25 -13.76
N LEU A 4 -2.54 3.44 -13.05
CA LEU A 4 -2.72 3.61 -11.60
C LEU A 4 -1.42 3.33 -10.83
N ALA A 5 -0.72 2.25 -11.20
CA ALA A 5 0.58 1.93 -10.61
C ALA A 5 1.60 3.05 -10.88
N PHE A 6 1.67 3.54 -12.12
CA PHE A 6 2.53 4.66 -12.48
C PHE A 6 2.24 5.90 -11.66
N THR A 7 0.97 6.33 -11.57
CA THR A 7 0.57 7.49 -10.76
C THR A 7 0.93 7.30 -9.29
N SER A 8 0.68 6.11 -8.72
CA SER A 8 1.03 5.82 -7.33
C SER A 8 2.53 5.96 -7.08
N HIS A 9 3.37 5.39 -7.94
CA HIS A 9 4.83 5.48 -7.82
C HIS A 9 5.34 6.91 -8.00
N SER A 10 4.83 7.65 -8.99
CA SER A 10 5.21 9.04 -9.25
C SER A 10 4.85 9.95 -8.07
N MET A 11 3.64 9.81 -7.52
CA MET A 11 3.22 10.60 -6.36
C MET A 11 3.99 10.25 -5.09
N LYS A 12 4.35 8.97 -4.91
CA LYS A 12 5.22 8.54 -3.80
C LYS A 12 6.63 9.10 -3.94
N ALA A 13 7.17 9.18 -5.15
CA ALA A 13 8.47 9.78 -5.41
C ALA A 13 8.45 11.30 -5.13
N ILE A 14 7.39 12.00 -5.54
CA ILE A 14 7.19 13.43 -5.21
C ILE A 14 7.10 13.62 -3.70
N TRP A 15 6.33 12.79 -3.01
CA TRP A 15 6.24 12.84 -1.55
C TRP A 15 7.61 12.67 -0.87
N LEU A 16 8.40 11.66 -1.27
CA LEU A 16 9.76 11.46 -0.75
C LEU A 16 10.69 12.64 -1.08
N LEU A 17 10.60 13.20 -2.27
CA LEU A 17 11.40 14.37 -2.65
C LEU A 17 11.05 15.58 -1.77
N MET A 18 9.76 15.81 -1.54
CA MET A 18 9.28 16.87 -0.64
C MET A 18 9.72 16.65 0.81
N ASP A 19 9.86 15.40 1.25
CA ASP A 19 10.39 15.07 2.57
C ASP A 19 11.83 15.56 2.75
N HIS A 20 12.68 15.44 1.71
CA HIS A 20 14.04 15.98 1.75
C HIS A 20 14.05 17.51 1.87
N PHE A 21 13.19 18.21 1.12
CA PHE A 21 13.04 19.67 1.24
C PHE A 21 12.57 20.09 2.63
N LEU A 22 11.59 19.38 3.20
CA LEU A 22 11.11 19.62 4.56
C LEU A 22 12.22 19.39 5.60
N TRP A 23 13.06 18.38 5.41
CA TRP A 23 14.20 18.14 6.27
C TRP A 23 15.23 19.28 6.18
N PHE A 24 15.59 19.73 4.97
CA PHE A 24 16.47 20.89 4.78
C PHE A 24 15.93 22.17 5.43
N GLY A 25 14.61 22.39 5.35
CA GLY A 25 13.94 23.50 6.03
C GLY A 25 14.02 23.40 7.55
N LYS A 26 13.87 22.19 8.12
CA LYS A 26 13.97 21.97 9.58
C LYS A 26 15.38 22.18 10.13
N VAL A 27 16.42 21.85 9.36
CA VAL A 27 17.83 22.04 9.75
C VAL A 27 18.28 23.50 9.54
N GLY A 28 17.46 24.34 8.92
CA GLY A 28 17.77 25.75 8.68
C GLY A 28 18.67 26.01 7.48
N ILE A 29 18.81 25.03 6.58
CA ILE A 29 19.60 25.16 5.33
C ILE A 29 18.82 26.00 4.31
N LEU A 30 17.49 25.88 4.29
CA LEU A 30 16.59 26.62 3.40
C LEU A 30 15.50 27.32 4.21
N GLU A 31 15.22 28.58 3.90
CA GLU A 31 14.03 29.26 4.41
C GLU A 31 12.80 28.75 3.66
N LEU A 32 12.04 27.85 4.27
CA LEU A 32 10.87 27.21 3.69
C LEU A 32 9.65 27.40 4.57
N ASP A 33 8.50 27.63 3.94
CA ASP A 33 7.20 27.58 4.61
C ASP A 33 6.83 26.12 4.95
N LEU A 34 7.32 25.65 6.10
CA LEU A 34 7.14 24.28 6.56
C LEU A 34 5.66 23.84 6.57
N PRO A 35 4.69 24.64 7.06
CA PRO A 35 3.26 24.31 6.97
C PRO A 35 2.76 24.06 5.55
N LEU A 36 3.11 24.94 4.60
CA LEU A 36 2.67 24.81 3.21
C LEU A 36 3.24 23.54 2.56
N TRP A 37 4.55 23.33 2.69
CA TRP A 37 5.23 22.18 2.11
C TRP A 37 4.78 20.86 2.73
N THR A 38 4.50 20.85 4.05
CA THR A 38 3.93 19.69 4.74
C THR A 38 2.55 19.35 4.18
N ARG A 39 1.68 20.35 3.98
CA ARG A 39 0.34 20.13 3.43
C ARG A 39 0.37 19.56 2.00
N TRP A 40 1.26 20.08 1.16
CA TRP A 40 1.44 19.56 -0.20
C TRP A 40 2.01 18.14 -0.20
N SER A 41 2.96 17.84 0.68
CA SER A 41 3.53 16.52 0.86
C SER A 41 2.46 15.50 1.26
N LEU A 42 1.63 15.83 2.27
CA LEU A 42 0.51 14.99 2.70
C LEU A 42 -0.52 14.75 1.59
N ARG A 43 -0.80 15.74 0.74
CA ARG A 43 -1.69 15.57 -0.43
C ARG A 43 -1.09 14.62 -1.46
N ALA A 44 0.20 14.77 -1.79
CA ALA A 44 0.88 13.86 -2.70
C ALA A 44 0.87 12.42 -2.16
N TRP A 45 1.14 12.26 -0.86
CA TRP A 45 1.04 10.96 -0.20
C TRP A 45 -0.37 10.37 -0.27
N LEU A 46 -1.40 11.17 0.03
CA LEU A 46 -2.80 10.74 -0.04
C LEU A 46 -3.18 10.22 -1.44
N ILE A 47 -2.81 10.95 -2.50
CA ILE A 47 -3.06 10.52 -3.89
C ILE A 47 -2.35 9.20 -4.18
N SER A 48 -1.11 9.04 -3.72
CA SER A 48 -0.34 7.81 -3.92
C SER A 48 -1.00 6.59 -3.26
N MET A 49 -1.49 6.72 -2.02
CA MET A 49 -2.14 5.65 -1.24
C MET A 49 -3.54 5.35 -1.76
N THR A 50 -4.29 6.38 -2.18
CA THR A 50 -5.62 6.21 -2.80
C THR A 50 -5.48 5.37 -4.07
N THR A 51 -4.53 5.73 -4.92
CA THR A 51 -4.29 5.03 -6.18
C THR A 51 -3.75 3.60 -5.96
N ALA A 52 -2.91 3.40 -4.94
CA ALA A 52 -2.43 2.09 -4.52
C ALA A 52 -3.59 1.19 -4.05
N THR A 53 -4.47 1.72 -3.20
CA THR A 53 -5.67 1.04 -2.69
C THR A 53 -6.60 0.60 -3.81
N ILE A 54 -6.91 1.50 -4.77
CA ILE A 54 -7.72 1.17 -5.95
C ILE A 54 -7.04 0.08 -6.78
N SER A 55 -5.72 0.18 -6.99
CA SER A 55 -4.97 -0.84 -7.72
C SER A 55 -5.00 -2.20 -7.01
N GLY A 56 -4.92 -2.21 -5.67
CA GLY A 56 -5.05 -3.40 -4.84
C GLY A 56 -6.43 -4.06 -4.98
N MET A 57 -7.50 -3.26 -4.92
CA MET A 57 -8.88 -3.74 -5.13
C MET A 57 -9.04 -4.43 -6.49
N LEU A 58 -8.55 -3.80 -7.57
CA LEU A 58 -8.62 -4.38 -8.91
C LEU A 58 -7.77 -5.66 -9.04
N LYS A 59 -6.64 -5.77 -8.32
CA LYS A 59 -5.83 -6.99 -8.29
C LYS A 59 -6.57 -8.14 -7.60
N ILE A 60 -7.25 -7.87 -6.49
CA ILE A 60 -8.08 -8.87 -5.79
C ILE A 60 -9.17 -9.38 -6.73
N GLN A 61 -9.92 -8.49 -7.38
CA GLN A 61 -10.99 -8.89 -8.32
C GLN A 61 -10.46 -9.77 -9.47
N ARG A 62 -9.29 -9.46 -10.02
CA ARG A 62 -8.68 -10.29 -11.08
C ARG A 62 -8.21 -11.63 -10.55
N ALA A 63 -7.65 -11.69 -9.35
CA ALA A 63 -7.21 -12.93 -8.74
C ALA A 63 -8.41 -13.83 -8.39
N ASP A 64 -9.52 -13.26 -7.92
CA ASP A 64 -10.77 -13.98 -7.70
C ASP A 64 -11.37 -14.50 -9.02
N ASN A 65 -11.32 -13.71 -10.09
CA ASN A 65 -11.76 -14.15 -11.42
C ASN A 65 -10.90 -15.31 -11.96
N LYS A 66 -9.58 -15.28 -11.72
CA LYS A 66 -8.68 -16.40 -12.07
C LYS A 66 -9.03 -17.65 -11.26
N LEU A 67 -9.30 -17.51 -9.97
CA LEU A 67 -9.71 -18.61 -9.10
C LEU A 67 -11.04 -19.22 -9.55
N ALA A 68 -12.01 -18.39 -9.92
CA ALA A 68 -13.31 -18.84 -10.43
C ALA A 68 -13.17 -19.62 -11.76
N ARG A 69 -12.29 -19.16 -12.67
CA ARG A 69 -11.98 -19.89 -13.92
C ARG A 69 -11.31 -21.23 -13.63
N TYR A 70 -10.30 -21.24 -12.76
CA TYR A 70 -9.58 -22.47 -12.39
C TYR A 70 -10.52 -23.53 -11.80
N ARG A 71 -11.43 -23.14 -10.90
CA ARG A 71 -12.44 -24.05 -10.32
C ARG A 71 -13.44 -24.55 -11.36
N LYS A 72 -13.78 -23.74 -12.36
CA LYS A 72 -14.69 -24.15 -13.44
C LYS A 72 -14.04 -25.21 -14.35
N GLU A 73 -12.74 -25.09 -14.60
CA GLU A 73 -11.98 -25.99 -15.48
C GLU A 73 -11.56 -27.29 -14.78
N ASN A 74 -11.17 -27.23 -13.50
CA ASN A 74 -10.60 -28.39 -12.77
C ASN A 74 -11.58 -29.03 -11.77
N GLY A 75 -12.76 -28.43 -11.55
CA GLY A 75 -13.72 -28.84 -10.53
C GLY A 75 -13.60 -28.02 -9.24
N GLN A 76 -14.68 -27.99 -8.44
CA GLN A 76 -14.75 -27.16 -7.23
C GLN A 76 -13.75 -27.59 -6.14
N ASP A 77 -13.46 -28.89 -6.08
CA ASP A 77 -12.56 -29.50 -5.10
C ASP A 77 -11.10 -29.62 -5.60
N ALA A 78 -10.80 -29.04 -6.77
CA ALA A 78 -9.44 -29.03 -7.28
C ALA A 78 -8.50 -28.24 -6.37
N GLU A 79 -7.35 -28.82 -6.06
CA GLU A 79 -6.33 -28.15 -5.27
C GLU A 79 -5.87 -26.87 -5.97
N ILE A 80 -5.89 -25.75 -5.24
CA ILE A 80 -5.52 -24.45 -5.78
C ILE A 80 -3.99 -24.39 -5.92
N PRO A 81 -3.44 -24.03 -7.09
CA PRO A 81 -2.02 -23.94 -7.29
C PRO A 81 -1.37 -23.00 -6.27
N GLY A 82 -0.22 -23.40 -5.71
CA GLY A 82 0.49 -22.61 -4.71
C GLY A 82 0.81 -21.19 -5.18
N SER A 83 1.09 -21.02 -6.47
CA SER A 83 1.31 -19.71 -7.11
C SER A 83 0.08 -18.81 -7.09
N LEU A 84 -1.11 -19.36 -7.34
CA LEU A 84 -2.37 -18.60 -7.32
C LEU A 84 -2.78 -18.25 -5.89
N LYS A 85 -2.57 -19.17 -4.93
CA LYS A 85 -2.78 -18.91 -3.50
C LYS A 85 -1.84 -17.81 -2.99
N ALA A 86 -0.58 -17.82 -3.42
CA ALA A 86 0.38 -16.76 -3.11
C ALA A 86 -0.01 -15.42 -3.75
N GLU A 87 -0.45 -15.40 -5.02
CA GLU A 87 -0.94 -14.19 -5.69
C GLU A 87 -2.12 -13.56 -4.93
N LEU A 88 -3.13 -14.36 -4.55
CA LEU A 88 -4.29 -13.93 -3.77
C LEU A 88 -3.89 -13.36 -2.40
N ARG A 89 -3.06 -14.09 -1.66
CA ARG A 89 -2.58 -13.65 -0.35
C ARG A 89 -1.82 -12.32 -0.46
N SER A 90 -0.88 -12.24 -1.41
CA SER A 90 -0.09 -11.02 -1.64
C SER A 90 -1.00 -9.84 -2.03
N ALA A 91 -1.98 -10.05 -2.90
CA ALA A 91 -2.92 -9.00 -3.29
C ALA A 91 -3.75 -8.48 -2.10
N ARG A 92 -4.27 -9.39 -1.27
CA ARG A 92 -5.09 -9.05 -0.10
C ARG A 92 -4.30 -8.34 0.99
N VAL A 93 -3.09 -8.84 1.32
CA VAL A 93 -2.24 -8.25 2.36
C VAL A 93 -1.79 -6.85 1.94
N ASN A 94 -1.33 -6.67 0.69
CA ASN A 94 -0.95 -5.34 0.19
C ASN A 94 -2.14 -4.37 0.18
N PHE A 95 -3.33 -4.81 -0.22
CA PHE A 95 -4.52 -3.98 -0.19
C PHE A 95 -4.84 -3.48 1.22
N TRP A 96 -4.87 -4.37 2.21
CA TRP A 96 -5.16 -3.98 3.60
C TRP A 96 -4.11 -3.03 4.16
N ARG A 97 -2.82 -3.26 3.88
CA ARG A 97 -1.76 -2.33 4.25
C ARG A 97 -1.97 -0.96 3.64
N ASP A 98 -2.14 -0.88 2.32
CA ASP A 98 -2.26 0.39 1.60
C ASP A 98 -3.55 1.15 2.01
N LEU A 99 -4.63 0.43 2.31
CA LEU A 99 -5.86 0.98 2.85
C LEU A 99 -5.66 1.56 4.25
N CYS A 100 -4.90 0.89 5.12
CA CYS A 100 -4.56 1.43 6.43
C CYS A 100 -3.64 2.65 6.30
N ASP A 101 -2.62 2.60 5.43
CA ASP A 101 -1.69 3.72 5.21
C ASP A 101 -2.40 4.96 4.65
N LEU A 102 -3.51 4.79 3.92
CA LEU A 102 -4.35 5.90 3.44
C LEU A 102 -4.79 6.84 4.58
N PHE A 103 -5.05 6.31 5.77
CA PHE A 103 -5.55 7.09 6.90
C PHE A 103 -4.49 7.98 7.56
N ILE A 104 -3.21 7.70 7.33
CA ILE A 104 -2.12 8.48 7.92
C ILE A 104 -2.06 9.90 7.34
N PRO A 105 -1.98 10.11 6.00
CA PRO A 105 -2.04 11.46 5.44
C PRO A 105 -3.40 12.12 5.64
N MET A 106 -4.49 11.35 5.74
CA MET A 106 -5.81 11.90 6.10
C MET A 106 -5.82 12.47 7.52
N GLY A 107 -5.17 11.81 8.48
CA GLY A 107 -4.97 12.35 9.83
C GLY A 107 -4.16 13.64 9.83
N GLY A 108 -3.06 13.66 9.07
CA GLY A 108 -2.22 14.87 8.92
C GLY A 108 -2.93 16.06 8.26
N LEU A 109 -3.90 15.80 7.36
CA LEU A 109 -4.72 16.82 6.71
C LEU A 109 -5.96 17.23 7.50
N GLY A 110 -6.25 16.54 8.62
CA GLY A 110 -7.43 16.81 9.45
C GLY A 110 -8.73 16.16 8.96
N TYR A 111 -8.67 15.23 7.99
CA TYR A 111 -9.83 14.48 7.52
C TYR A 111 -10.17 13.26 8.38
N ALA A 112 -9.20 12.74 9.14
CA ALA A 112 -9.38 11.63 10.08
C ALA A 112 -8.87 12.02 11.48
N SER A 113 -9.37 11.36 12.52
CA SER A 113 -8.87 11.62 13.88
C SER A 113 -7.41 11.13 14.01
N PRO A 114 -6.53 11.87 14.72
CA PRO A 114 -5.14 11.47 14.89
C PRO A 114 -4.99 10.08 15.53
N GLY A 115 -5.86 9.74 16.49
CA GLY A 115 -5.86 8.43 17.14
C GLY A 115 -6.20 7.29 16.19
N PHE A 116 -7.18 7.50 15.30
CA PHE A 116 -7.54 6.50 14.29
C PHE A 116 -6.44 6.33 13.24
N ALA A 117 -5.86 7.43 12.77
CA ALA A 117 -4.73 7.41 11.85
C ALA A 117 -3.52 6.66 12.46
N ALA A 118 -3.21 6.90 13.74
CA ALA A 118 -2.16 6.19 14.46
C ALA A 118 -2.44 4.68 14.59
N PHE A 119 -3.69 4.30 14.90
CA PHE A 119 -4.11 2.90 14.94
C PHE A 119 -3.96 2.20 13.59
N CYS A 120 -4.39 2.85 12.50
CA CYS A 120 -4.19 2.33 11.15
C CYS A 120 -2.70 2.18 10.81
N GLY A 121 -1.87 3.16 11.18
CA GLY A 121 -0.42 3.08 10.99
C GLY A 121 0.25 1.96 11.79
N PHE A 122 -0.26 1.64 12.98
CA PHE A 122 0.19 0.48 13.75
C PHE A 122 -0.15 -0.83 13.03
N ILE A 123 -1.39 -0.98 12.54
CA ILE A 123 -1.81 -2.18 11.79
C ILE A 123 -0.98 -2.35 10.52
N SER A 124 -0.79 -1.28 9.73
CA SER A 124 -0.02 -1.37 8.48
C SER A 124 1.45 -1.72 8.74
N SER A 125 2.03 -1.24 9.86
CA SER A 125 3.38 -1.60 10.29
C SER A 125 3.48 -3.08 10.68
N LEU A 126 2.50 -3.64 11.39
CA LEU A 126 2.45 -5.07 11.71
C LEU A 126 2.36 -5.92 10.43
N ILE A 127 1.55 -5.50 9.46
CA ILE A 127 1.45 -6.16 8.16
C ILE A 127 2.81 -6.11 7.43
N GLY A 128 3.45 -4.93 7.39
CA GLY A 128 4.76 -4.78 6.76
C GLY A 128 5.83 -5.66 7.40
N PHE A 129 5.86 -5.73 8.73
CA PHE A 129 6.73 -6.63 9.47
C PHE A 129 6.48 -8.10 9.11
N GLN A 130 5.21 -8.52 9.10
CA GLN A 130 4.85 -9.88 8.73
C GLN A 130 5.29 -10.23 7.30
N GLN A 131 5.10 -9.32 6.33
CA GLN A 131 5.52 -9.53 4.95
C GLN A 131 7.03 -9.75 4.83
N GLU A 132 7.82 -8.91 5.51
CA GLU A 132 9.28 -9.00 5.46
C GLU A 132 9.81 -10.23 6.21
N TRP A 133 9.17 -10.58 7.31
CA TRP A 133 9.45 -11.79 8.09
C TRP A 133 9.20 -13.06 7.28
N GLU A 134 8.03 -13.16 6.60
CA GLU A 134 7.69 -14.29 5.75
C GLU A 134 8.69 -14.46 4.61
N LYS A 135 9.14 -13.36 4.01
CA LYS A 135 10.12 -13.39 2.92
C LYS A 135 11.46 -14.03 3.34
N HIS A 136 11.90 -13.81 4.58
CA HIS A 136 13.23 -14.24 5.05
C HIS A 136 13.23 -15.54 5.84
N ILE A 137 12.19 -15.82 6.63
CA ILE A 137 12.20 -16.91 7.62
C ILE A 137 11.27 -18.06 7.22
N LYS A 138 10.16 -17.77 6.51
CA LYS A 138 9.22 -18.79 6.01
C LYS A 138 8.78 -18.44 4.59
N PRO A 139 9.69 -18.53 3.60
CA PRO A 139 9.33 -18.29 2.22
C PRO A 139 8.18 -19.25 1.86
N ILE A 140 7.09 -18.70 1.34
CA ILE A 140 5.99 -19.50 0.82
C ILE A 140 6.55 -20.27 -0.36
N GLN A 141 6.99 -21.51 -0.12
CA GLN A 141 7.34 -22.44 -1.16
C GLN A 141 6.04 -22.74 -1.92
N PRO A 142 5.93 -22.45 -3.23
CA PRO A 142 4.82 -22.99 -3.98
C PRO A 142 4.94 -24.51 -3.87
N SER A 143 3.95 -25.16 -3.26
CA SER A 143 3.85 -26.62 -3.31
C SER A 143 3.86 -27.00 -4.79
N ALA A 144 4.81 -27.87 -5.14
CA ALA A 144 4.96 -28.43 -6.48
C ALA A 144 3.67 -29.13 -6.91
#